data_AF-A0A7W0LIM6-F1
#
_entry.id   AF-A0A7W0LIM6-F1
#
_cell.length_a   1.000
_cell.length_b   1.000
_cell.length_c   1.000
_cell.angle_alpha   90.00
_cell.angle_beta   90.00
_cell.angle_gamma   90.00
#
_symmetry.space_group_name_H-M   'P 1'
#
loop_
_entity.id
_entity.type
_entity.pdbx_description
1 polymer ?
#
loop_
_entity_poly.entity_id
_entity_poly.type
_entity_poly.pdbx_seq_one_letter_code
_entity_poly.pdbx_strand_id
1 'polypeptide(L)'
;PPSEIEIPVAAQYKPGADVTAASGCLGCHKIGENGNTLGPNLTEIGDRLGRDAIARTLVNPTAPMPSYTDLKKKNPEQFDALVKFIASLKKVE
;
A
#
# COMPACT_ATOMS: atom_id res chain seq x y z
N PRO A 1 4.39 -10.35 -13.73
CA PRO A 1 4.70 -9.56 -12.50
C PRO A 1 3.53 -9.63 -11.52
N PRO A 2 3.78 -9.63 -10.21
CA PRO A 2 2.69 -9.62 -9.23
C PRO A 2 1.92 -8.30 -9.38
N SER A 3 0.68 -8.39 -9.84
CA SER A 3 -0.16 -7.22 -10.20
C SER A 3 -1.56 -7.31 -9.61
N GLU A 4 -1.77 -8.17 -8.62
CA GLU A 4 -3.06 -8.34 -7.95
C GLU A 4 -2.86 -8.62 -6.46
N ILE A 5 -3.75 -8.06 -5.64
CA ILE A 5 -3.79 -8.31 -4.20
C ILE A 5 -4.59 -9.60 -3.98
N GLU A 6 -3.90 -10.66 -3.56
CA GLU A 6 -4.48 -12.02 -3.46
C GLU A 6 -5.14 -12.30 -2.10
N ILE A 7 -4.93 -11.44 -1.11
CA ILE A 7 -5.58 -11.57 0.19
C ILE A 7 -7.06 -11.15 0.11
N PRO A 8 -7.93 -11.66 1.00
CA PRO A 8 -9.29 -11.15 1.13
C PRO A 8 -9.29 -9.65 1.44
N VAL A 9 -9.95 -8.86 0.59
CA VAL A 9 -10.10 -7.40 0.76
C VAL A 9 -11.57 -7.08 1.00
N ALA A 10 -11.88 -6.46 2.14
CA ALA A 10 -13.23 -5.95 2.40
C ALA A 10 -13.63 -4.92 1.32
N ALA A 11 -14.89 -4.91 0.89
CA ALA A 11 -15.36 -4.12 -0.25
C ALA A 11 -14.96 -2.64 -0.18
N GLN A 12 -14.99 -2.04 1.01
CA GLN A 12 -14.58 -0.65 1.26
C GLN A 12 -13.10 -0.34 0.98
N TYR A 13 -12.23 -1.36 0.94
CA TYR A 13 -10.81 -1.21 0.67
C TYR A 13 -10.41 -1.66 -0.75
N LYS A 14 -11.33 -2.23 -1.53
CA LYS A 14 -11.07 -2.70 -2.90
C LYS A 14 -10.47 -1.61 -3.80
N PRO A 15 -10.94 -0.35 -3.79
CA PRO A 15 -10.32 0.71 -4.59
C PRO A 15 -8.85 0.94 -4.22
N GLY A 16 -8.51 0.88 -2.93
CA GLY A 16 -7.13 1.06 -2.46
C GLY A 16 -6.22 -0.12 -2.80
N ALA A 17 -6.75 -1.34 -2.75
CA ALA A 17 -6.04 -2.55 -3.20
C ALA A 17 -5.70 -2.48 -4.69
N ASP A 18 -6.64 -2.01 -5.53
CA ASP A 18 -6.43 -1.85 -6.97
C ASP A 18 -5.37 -0.79 -7.27
N VAL A 19 -5.41 0.35 -6.57
CA VAL A 19 -4.37 1.39 -6.68
C VAL A 19 -3.02 0.85 -6.22
N THR A 20 -2.96 0.04 -5.16
CA THR A 20 -1.70 -0.57 -4.66
C THR A 20 -1.06 -1.46 -5.71
N ALA A 21 -1.86 -2.31 -6.34
CA ALA A 21 -1.41 -3.20 -7.40
C ALA A 21 -0.94 -2.41 -8.64
N ALA A 22 -1.73 -1.43 -9.08
CA ALA A 22 -1.41 -0.60 -10.25
C ALA A 22 -0.20 0.33 -10.02
N SER A 23 0.05 0.74 -8.77
CA SER A 23 1.14 1.63 -8.37
C SER A 23 2.51 0.93 -8.25
N GLY A 24 2.58 -0.38 -8.57
CA GLY A 24 3.82 -1.15 -8.58
C GLY A 24 4.33 -1.55 -7.20
N CYS A 25 3.51 -1.43 -6.14
CA CYS A 25 3.94 -1.69 -4.77
C CYS A 25 4.46 -3.14 -4.59
N LEU A 26 3.80 -4.11 -5.23
CA LEU A 26 4.18 -5.53 -5.19
C LEU A 26 5.52 -5.83 -5.89
N GLY A 27 6.03 -4.90 -6.72
CA GLY A 27 7.36 -5.05 -7.31
C GLY A 27 8.49 -5.02 -6.27
N CYS A 28 8.25 -4.34 -5.14
CA CYS A 28 9.21 -4.22 -4.04
C CYS A 28 8.74 -4.89 -2.74
N HIS A 29 7.44 -4.88 -2.46
CA HIS A 29 6.87 -5.30 -1.19
C HIS A 29 6.04 -6.58 -1.31
N LYS A 30 6.00 -7.35 -0.22
CA LYS A 30 5.14 -8.53 -0.07
C LYS A 30 3.85 -8.16 0.67
N ILE A 31 2.71 -8.65 0.17
CA ILE A 31 1.38 -8.55 0.81
C ILE A 31 0.72 -9.94 0.71
N GLY A 32 0.41 -10.54 1.86
CA GLY A 32 0.05 -11.97 1.90
C GLY A 32 1.23 -12.79 1.40
N GLU A 33 0.98 -13.71 0.48
CA GLU A 33 2.03 -14.50 -0.17
C GLU A 33 2.59 -13.89 -1.45
N ASN A 34 1.97 -12.83 -1.97
CA ASN A 34 2.32 -12.22 -3.25
C ASN A 34 3.27 -11.02 -3.12
N GLY A 35 4.08 -10.77 -4.15
CA GLY A 35 5.00 -9.63 -4.23
C GLY A 35 6.47 -9.99 -4.02
N ASN A 36 7.27 -9.02 -3.57
CA ASN A 36 8.72 -9.14 -3.49
C ASN A 36 9.26 -8.73 -2.11
N THR A 37 10.56 -8.93 -1.87
CA THR A 37 11.20 -8.75 -0.56
C THR A 37 12.28 -7.66 -0.53
N LEU A 38 12.32 -6.81 -1.57
CA LEU A 38 13.25 -5.67 -1.61
C LEU A 38 12.91 -4.61 -0.55
N GLY A 39 11.61 -4.38 -0.33
CA GLY A 39 11.08 -3.54 0.74
C GLY A 39 10.54 -4.38 1.91
N PRO A 40 10.20 -3.73 3.04
CA PRO A 40 9.57 -4.41 4.17
C PRO A 40 8.25 -5.07 3.77
N ASN A 41 7.93 -6.20 4.42
CA ASN A 41 6.64 -6.87 4.27
C ASN A 41 5.51 -5.95 4.76
N LEU A 42 4.48 -5.78 3.94
CA LEU A 42 3.34 -4.89 4.21
C LEU A 42 2.09 -5.62 4.73
N THR A 43 2.09 -6.96 4.76
CA THR A 43 0.93 -7.80 5.12
C THR A 43 0.25 -7.38 6.43
N GLU A 44 1.03 -6.92 7.40
CA GLU A 44 0.54 -6.50 8.73
C GLU A 44 1.06 -5.10 9.11
N ILE A 45 1.37 -4.24 8.11
CA ILE A 45 2.00 -2.94 8.39
C ILE A 45 1.10 -2.00 9.18
N GLY A 46 -0.23 -2.15 9.06
CA GLY A 46 -1.25 -1.38 9.77
C GLY A 46 -1.23 -1.60 11.29
N ASP A 47 -0.61 -2.68 11.78
CA ASP A 47 -0.39 -2.88 13.23
C ASP A 47 0.75 -2.03 13.76
N ARG A 48 1.69 -1.65 12.89
CA ARG A 48 2.88 -0.86 13.25
C ARG A 48 2.72 0.62 12.93
N LEU A 49 2.06 0.93 11.82
CA LEU A 49 1.92 2.28 11.29
C LEU A 49 0.45 2.65 11.11
N GLY A 50 0.05 3.77 11.73
CA GLY A 50 -1.25 4.38 11.47
C GLY A 50 -1.31 5.09 10.11
N ARG A 51 -2.53 5.43 9.70
CA ARG A 51 -2.86 6.10 8.43
C ARG A 51 -1.93 7.28 8.10
N ASP A 52 -1.72 8.18 9.06
CA ASP A 52 -0.93 9.40 8.83
C ASP A 52 0.56 9.13 8.65
N ALA A 53 1.09 8.11 9.33
CA ALA A 53 2.48 7.69 9.16
C ALA A 53 2.69 7.11 7.75
N ILE A 54 1.76 6.25 7.30
CA ILE A 54 1.77 5.69 5.95
C ILE A 54 1.69 6.81 4.89
N ALA A 55 0.77 7.76 5.04
CA ALA A 55 0.63 8.88 4.12
C ALA A 55 1.91 9.73 4.03
N ARG A 56 2.59 9.96 5.17
CA ARG A 56 3.87 10.69 5.20
C ARG A 56 4.97 9.92 4.46
N THR A 57 5.08 8.60 4.68
CA THR A 57 6.04 7.75 3.98
C THR A 57 5.82 7.77 2.47
N LEU A 58 4.56 7.69 2.00
CA LEU A 58 4.27 7.74 0.57
C LEU A 58 4.64 9.08 -0.08
N VAL A 59 4.62 10.18 0.68
CA VAL A 59 5.01 11.51 0.18
C VAL A 59 6.52 11.71 0.23
N ASN A 60 7.16 11.29 1.32
CA ASN A 60 8.60 11.45 1.56
C ASN A 60 9.25 10.12 1.99
N PRO A 61 9.42 9.17 1.06
CA PRO A 61 9.98 7.86 1.36
C PRO A 61 11.51 7.90 1.46
N THR A 62 12.09 6.87 2.04
CA THR A 62 13.54 6.62 1.97
C THR A 62 13.88 5.94 0.64
N ALA A 63 14.94 6.41 -0.04
CA ALA A 63 15.42 5.79 -1.26
C ALA A 63 15.75 4.29 -1.05
N PRO A 64 15.46 3.41 -2.03
CA PRO A 64 15.08 3.70 -3.41
C PRO A 64 13.56 3.80 -3.69
N MET A 65 12.71 3.82 -2.66
CA MET A 65 11.25 3.88 -2.87
C MET A 65 10.84 5.21 -3.52
N PRO A 66 10.02 5.20 -4.59
CA PRO A 66 9.60 6.43 -5.27
C PRO A 66 8.56 7.21 -4.43
N SER A 67 8.56 8.53 -4.57
CA SER A 67 7.52 9.38 -3.97
C SER A 67 6.22 9.28 -4.77
N TYR A 68 5.10 9.21 -4.06
CA TYR A 68 3.73 9.23 -4.60
C TYR A 68 3.07 10.61 -4.44
N THR A 69 3.87 11.67 -4.30
CA THR A 69 3.38 13.05 -4.23
C THR A 69 2.52 13.44 -5.43
N ASP A 70 2.87 12.97 -6.62
CA ASP A 70 2.10 13.24 -7.84
C ASP A 70 0.72 12.58 -7.81
N LEU A 71 0.63 11.33 -7.31
CA LEU A 71 -0.66 10.66 -7.10
C LEU A 71 -1.52 11.46 -6.13
N LYS A 72 -0.94 11.92 -5.01
CA LYS A 72 -1.64 12.78 -4.04
C LYS A 72 -2.18 14.07 -4.66
N LYS A 73 -1.42 14.71 -5.56
CA LYS A 73 -1.80 15.98 -6.20
C LYS A 73 -2.84 15.80 -7.29
N LYS A 74 -2.66 14.79 -8.16
CA LYS A 74 -3.49 14.60 -9.36
C LYS A 74 -4.74 13.78 -9.08
N ASN A 75 -4.66 12.82 -8.15
CA ASN A 75 -5.75 11.89 -7.83
C ASN A 75 -5.83 11.69 -6.30
N PRO A 76 -6.20 12.73 -5.54
CA PRO A 76 -6.21 12.69 -4.06
C PRO A 76 -7.11 11.59 -3.49
N GLU A 77 -8.20 11.24 -4.17
CA GLU A 77 -9.09 10.15 -3.75
C GLU A 77 -8.42 8.78 -3.88
N GLN A 78 -7.66 8.55 -4.96
CA GLN A 78 -6.89 7.32 -5.12
C GLN A 78 -5.76 7.23 -4.09
N PHE A 79 -5.09 8.34 -3.81
CA PHE A 79 -4.09 8.41 -2.76
C PHE A 79 -4.69 8.09 -1.39
N ASP A 80 -5.85 8.65 -1.06
CA ASP A 80 -6.55 8.37 0.20
C ASP A 80 -6.98 6.89 0.30
N ALA A 81 -7.54 6.33 -0.78
CA ALA A 81 -7.92 4.92 -0.85
C ALA A 81 -6.70 3.99 -0.66
N LEU A 82 -5.58 4.30 -1.32
CA LEU A 82 -4.30 3.61 -1.17
C LEU A 82 -3.86 3.61 0.30
N VAL A 83 -3.79 4.79 0.93
CA VAL A 83 -3.38 4.92 2.33
C VAL A 83 -4.32 4.14 3.26
N LYS A 84 -5.64 4.23 3.04
CA LYS A 84 -6.64 3.52 3.84
C LYS A 84 -6.47 2.01 3.74
N PHE A 85 -6.26 1.47 2.54
CA PHE A 85 -6.03 0.04 2.35
C PHE A 85 -4.74 -0.42 3.04
N ILE A 86 -3.61 0.26 2.82
CA ILE A 86 -2.35 -0.12 3.46
C ILE A 86 -2.44 -0.04 4.99
N ALA A 87 -3.15 0.96 5.53
CA ALA A 87 -3.39 1.07 6.97
C ALA A 87 -4.34 0.00 7.54
N SER A 88 -5.14 -0.63 6.66
CA SER A 88 -6.06 -1.71 7.04
C SER A 88 -5.39 -3.09 7.10
N LEU A 89 -4.17 -3.21 6.56
CA LEU A 89 -3.39 -4.45 6.56
C LEU A 89 -2.90 -4.76 7.98
N LYS A 90 -3.69 -5.53 8.71
CA LYS A 90 -3.45 -5.92 10.10
C LYS A 90 -3.50 -7.43 10.21
N LYS A 91 -2.87 -7.97 11.26
CA LYS A 91 -2.97 -9.38 11.60
C LYS A 91 -4.45 -9.78 11.71
N VAL A 92 -4.81 -10.86 11.02
CA VAL A 92 -6.12 -11.49 11.18
C VAL A 92 -6.04 -12.33 12.46
N GLU A 93 -6.88 -12.01 13.44
CA GLU A 93 -7.04 -12.79 14.67
C GLU A 93 -7.76 -14.13 14.41
#